data_AF-A0AAV6LHW0-F1
#
_entry.id   AF-A0AAV6LHW0-F1
#
_cell.length_a   1.000
_cell.length_b   1.000
_cell.length_c   1.000
_cell.angle_alpha   90.00
_cell.angle_beta   90.00
_cell.angle_gamma   90.00
#
_symmetry.space_group_name_H-M   'P 1'
#
loop_
_entity.id
_entity.type
_entity.pdbx_description
1 polymer ?
#
loop_
_entity_poly.entity_id
_entity_poly.type
_entity_poly.pdbx_seq_one_letter_code
_entity_poly.pdbx_strand_id
1 'polypeptide(L)'
;MLPTDPNTSMSTPFSSSSSSGELEYEDASIYFCVERDFRLHEWYVIKGNSKTPEDKLLRPIFPPPPKNQRRSGCGVVGSTIYVLGGMDYNQRSYYGNDMYDDVYYIDTHRPSSGWKKGCPMTTPRDRPYAVTVDDLHKMYVFGGKGILRRRDDVTPWAEVFDSKDGILYCMENWRRPGIMYGLDVSNPQNQIQRVLGCDNSCLPQEGYNYDDPAAKEFMVSLGNSKLAVIWSGYRDGFFVCCSKLNMSKRLNATTGQVDFVAMPLSLSYYSVESLETSSRLAYCLAIFPSQNNESKEEASKDASTSNDINSSNNNNNNDAKKKKKKKKKKRVRNKKKKQVQ
;
A
#
# COMPACT_ATOMS: atom_id res chain seq x y z
N MET A 1 -59.45 -36.99 16.00
CA MET A 1 -58.33 -37.03 16.96
C MET A 1 -57.22 -37.84 16.32
N LEU A 2 -56.16 -37.18 15.87
CA LEU A 2 -54.96 -37.79 15.28
C LEU A 2 -53.83 -37.71 16.31
N PRO A 3 -52.95 -38.72 16.43
CA PRO A 3 -51.84 -38.67 17.37
C PRO A 3 -50.69 -37.85 16.78
N THR A 4 -50.18 -36.93 17.61
CA THR A 4 -48.96 -36.17 17.41
C THR A 4 -47.77 -36.98 17.93
N ASP A 5 -46.77 -37.22 17.07
CA ASP A 5 -45.42 -37.64 17.50
C ASP A 5 -44.53 -36.41 17.68
N PRO A 6 -43.94 -36.17 18.87
CA PRO A 6 -42.91 -35.17 19.05
C PRO A 6 -41.60 -35.88 19.40
N ASN A 7 -40.73 -36.11 18.43
CA ASN A 7 -39.30 -36.32 18.69
C ASN A 7 -38.49 -36.27 17.40
N THR A 8 -38.06 -35.06 17.02
CA THR A 8 -36.94 -34.88 16.11
C THR A 8 -35.88 -34.08 16.85
N SER A 9 -34.99 -34.81 17.50
CA SER A 9 -33.76 -34.32 18.11
C SER A 9 -32.88 -33.71 17.01
N MET A 10 -32.77 -32.39 16.98
CA MET A 10 -31.78 -31.70 16.15
C MET A 10 -30.39 -31.94 16.75
N SER A 11 -29.59 -32.74 16.07
CA SER A 11 -28.15 -32.87 16.30
C SER A 11 -27.47 -31.52 16.04
N THR A 12 -26.79 -30.99 17.06
CA THR A 12 -25.94 -29.81 16.93
C THR A 12 -24.74 -30.13 16.03
N PRO A 13 -24.38 -29.25 15.08
CA PRO A 13 -23.20 -29.46 14.25
C PRO A 13 -21.93 -29.28 15.09
N PHE A 14 -21.07 -30.29 15.05
CA PHE A 14 -19.73 -30.31 15.64
C PHE A 14 -18.94 -29.07 15.18
N SER A 15 -18.60 -28.21 16.14
CA SER A 15 -17.67 -27.10 15.96
C SER A 15 -16.25 -27.66 16.04
N SER A 16 -15.69 -28.10 14.90
CA SER A 16 -14.28 -28.45 14.82
C SER A 16 -13.44 -27.17 14.84
N SER A 17 -13.08 -26.70 16.03
CA SER A 17 -12.11 -25.62 16.22
C SER A 17 -10.71 -26.14 15.91
N SER A 18 -10.36 -26.23 14.62
CA SER A 18 -8.97 -26.36 14.22
C SER A 18 -8.26 -25.06 14.56
N SER A 19 -7.53 -25.04 15.68
CA SER A 19 -6.60 -23.97 16.02
C SER A 19 -5.37 -24.05 15.11
N SER A 20 -5.55 -23.90 13.81
CA SER A 20 -4.45 -23.47 12.95
C SER A 20 -4.03 -22.12 13.52
N GLY A 21 -2.81 -22.05 14.06
CA GLY A 21 -2.28 -20.80 14.59
C GLY A 21 -2.35 -19.74 13.50
N GLU A 22 -3.40 -18.92 13.54
CA GLU A 22 -3.51 -17.75 12.70
C GLU A 22 -2.29 -16.91 13.02
N LEU A 23 -1.36 -16.82 12.07
CA LEU A 23 -0.28 -15.86 12.15
C LEU A 23 -0.97 -14.51 12.32
N GLU A 24 -0.83 -13.92 13.50
CA GLU A 24 -1.39 -12.61 13.81
C GLU A 24 -0.71 -11.58 12.88
N TYR A 25 -1.35 -11.25 11.75
CA TYR A 25 -0.97 -10.14 10.88
C TYR A 25 -1.30 -8.77 11.52
N GLU A 26 -1.30 -8.68 12.85
CA GLU A 26 -1.75 -7.48 13.59
C GLU A 26 -0.86 -6.25 13.39
N ASP A 27 0.33 -6.43 12.81
CA ASP A 27 1.38 -5.42 12.80
C ASP A 27 1.39 -4.50 11.57
N ALA A 28 0.39 -4.58 10.68
CA ALA A 28 0.32 -3.70 9.52
C ALA A 28 0.34 -2.22 9.95
N SER A 29 1.26 -1.45 9.37
CA SER A 29 1.39 -0.02 9.63
C SER A 29 0.78 0.76 8.48
N ILE A 30 -0.09 1.71 8.80
CA ILE A 30 -0.75 2.56 7.81
C ILE A 30 0.04 3.86 7.71
N TYR A 31 0.60 4.10 6.53
CA TYR A 31 1.30 5.33 6.19
C TYR A 31 0.37 6.21 5.39
N PHE A 32 0.24 7.46 5.78
CA PHE A 32 -0.57 8.41 5.03
C PHE A 32 0.17 9.72 4.85
N CYS A 33 -0.17 10.43 3.78
CA CYS A 33 0.45 11.69 3.43
C CYS A 33 -0.58 12.80 3.48
N VAL A 34 -0.23 13.89 4.16
CA VAL A 34 -1.00 15.13 4.21
C VAL A 34 -0.28 16.15 3.34
N GLU A 35 -1.02 16.73 2.41
CA GLU A 35 -0.58 17.87 1.60
C GLU A 35 -0.97 19.17 2.31
N ARG A 36 0.02 20.00 2.66
CA ARG A 36 -0.18 21.32 3.30
C ARG A 36 0.12 22.46 2.35
N ASP A 37 -0.75 23.47 2.31
CA ASP A 37 -0.62 24.65 1.45
C ASP A 37 -0.32 24.30 -0.02
N PHE A 38 -0.77 23.11 -0.42
CA PHE A 38 -0.40 22.45 -1.66
C PHE A 38 1.12 22.21 -1.82
N ARG A 39 2.01 22.65 -0.93
CA ARG A 39 3.47 22.69 -1.14
C ARG A 39 4.22 21.59 -0.41
N LEU A 40 3.69 21.09 0.69
CA LEU A 40 4.44 20.18 1.56
C LEU A 40 3.70 18.87 1.65
N HIS A 41 4.41 17.78 1.42
CA HIS A 41 3.92 16.42 1.59
C HIS A 41 4.54 15.88 2.86
N GLU A 42 3.74 15.81 3.92
CA GLU A 42 4.16 15.29 5.20
C GLU A 42 3.61 13.89 5.37
N TRP A 43 4.47 12.97 5.79
CA TRP A 43 4.11 11.57 5.96
C TRP A 43 3.94 11.26 7.43
N TYR A 44 2.92 10.47 7.74
CA TYR A 44 2.57 10.03 9.09
C TYR A 44 2.38 8.52 9.08
N VAL A 45 2.42 7.91 10.27
CA VAL A 45 2.19 6.48 10.44
C VAL A 45 1.26 6.20 11.61
N ILE A 46 0.30 5.30 11.38
CA ILE A 46 -0.51 4.65 12.40
C ILE A 46 -0.02 3.21 12.50
N LYS A 47 0.55 2.85 13.65
CA LYS A 47 1.03 1.48 13.89
C LYS A 47 -0.14 0.57 14.29
N GLY A 48 -0.17 -0.64 13.73
CA GLY A 48 -1.22 -1.64 13.96
C GLY A 48 -1.56 -1.88 15.43
N ASN A 49 -0.53 -2.01 16.28
CA ASN A 49 -0.66 -2.43 17.69
C ASN A 49 -0.83 -1.29 18.69
N SER A 50 -1.10 -0.06 18.25
CA SER A 50 -1.29 1.05 19.18
C SER A 50 -2.61 0.89 19.95
N LYS A 51 -2.59 0.20 21.10
CA LYS A 51 -3.74 -0.05 21.98
C LYS A 51 -4.32 1.21 22.64
N THR A 52 -3.66 2.36 22.54
CA THR A 52 -4.13 3.63 23.14
C THR A 52 -4.59 4.61 22.05
N PRO A 53 -5.92 4.86 21.92
CA PRO A 53 -6.50 5.75 20.91
C PRO A 53 -6.56 7.23 21.32
N GLU A 54 -6.11 7.60 22.52
CA GLU A 54 -6.34 8.96 23.03
C GLU A 54 -5.41 9.99 22.40
N ASP A 55 -6.00 10.91 21.63
CA ASP A 55 -5.48 12.21 21.17
C ASP A 55 -3.98 12.27 20.89
N LYS A 56 -3.47 11.30 20.12
CA LYS A 56 -2.08 11.33 19.70
C LYS A 56 -1.90 12.37 18.61
N LEU A 57 -1.23 13.45 18.98
CA LEU A 57 -0.67 14.41 18.05
C LEU A 57 0.37 13.70 17.17
N LEU A 58 0.03 13.48 15.90
CA LEU A 58 0.94 12.86 14.95
C LEU A 58 1.93 13.89 14.42
N ARG A 59 3.20 13.47 14.29
CA ARG A 59 4.28 14.28 13.70
C ARG A 59 4.78 13.65 12.40
N PRO A 60 5.26 14.47 11.44
CA PRO A 60 5.86 13.94 10.22
C PRO A 60 7.03 13.02 10.53
N ILE A 61 7.06 11.84 9.91
CA ILE A 61 8.09 10.81 10.18
C ILE A 61 9.23 10.82 9.17
N PHE A 62 9.04 11.46 8.01
CA PHE A 62 10.05 11.60 6.98
C PHE A 62 10.30 13.07 6.69
N PRO A 63 11.54 13.45 6.30
CA PRO A 63 11.75 14.73 5.65
C PRO A 63 10.95 14.82 4.34
N PRO A 64 10.66 16.02 3.82
CA PRO A 64 10.00 16.14 2.52
C PRO A 64 10.87 15.55 1.40
N PRO A 65 10.27 15.02 0.32
CA PRO A 65 11.03 14.56 -0.84
C PRO A 65 11.81 15.71 -1.49
N PRO A 66 12.93 15.43 -2.19
CA PRO A 66 13.82 16.47 -2.73
C PRO A 66 13.17 17.42 -3.72
N LYS A 67 12.10 16.97 -4.40
CA LYS A 67 11.28 17.79 -5.29
C LYS A 67 9.88 17.92 -4.72
N ASN A 68 9.29 19.10 -4.88
CA ASN A 68 7.88 19.34 -4.60
C ASN A 68 7.01 18.75 -5.72
N GLN A 69 6.85 17.44 -5.69
CA GLN A 69 6.06 16.71 -6.68
C GLN A 69 4.59 16.69 -6.28
N ARG A 70 3.88 17.79 -6.55
CA ARG A 70 2.43 17.85 -6.32
C ARG A 70 1.74 16.83 -7.20
N ARG A 71 0.61 16.29 -6.73
CA ARG A 71 -0.21 15.37 -7.51
C ARG A 71 0.58 14.17 -8.04
N SER A 72 1.54 13.69 -7.25
CA SER A 72 2.25 12.44 -7.55
C SER A 72 1.30 11.24 -7.48
N GLY A 73 1.79 10.09 -7.93
CA GLY A 73 1.30 8.79 -7.48
C GLY A 73 2.19 8.26 -6.38
N CYS A 74 1.70 7.30 -5.60
CA CYS A 74 2.50 6.61 -4.61
C CYS A 74 2.16 5.13 -4.56
N GLY A 75 3.14 4.30 -4.20
CA GLY A 75 2.95 2.87 -3.96
C GLY A 75 3.95 2.37 -2.94
N VAL A 76 3.78 1.12 -2.50
CA VAL A 76 4.67 0.45 -1.54
C VAL A 76 5.16 -0.84 -2.14
N VAL A 77 6.46 -1.11 -2.15
CA VAL A 77 6.99 -2.47 -2.42
C VAL A 77 7.80 -2.90 -1.21
N GLY A 78 7.36 -3.95 -0.52
CA GLY A 78 7.97 -4.39 0.74
C GLY A 78 7.92 -3.27 1.79
N SER A 79 9.05 -2.93 2.41
CA SER A 79 9.15 -1.81 3.37
C SER A 79 9.37 -0.44 2.72
N THR A 80 9.33 -0.33 1.39
CA THR A 80 9.74 0.88 0.67
C THR A 80 8.55 1.61 0.08
N ILE A 81 8.38 2.88 0.44
CA ILE A 81 7.40 3.78 -0.17
C ILE A 81 8.03 4.45 -1.39
N TYR A 82 7.31 4.48 -2.50
CA TYR A 82 7.68 5.19 -3.72
C TYR A 82 6.73 6.36 -3.97
N VAL A 83 7.28 7.48 -4.44
CA VAL A 83 6.57 8.65 -4.94
C VAL A 83 6.96 8.85 -6.39
N LEU A 84 5.97 8.96 -7.27
CA LEU A 84 6.10 8.83 -8.71
C LEU A 84 5.50 10.04 -9.42
N GLY A 85 6.31 10.68 -10.27
CA GLY A 85 5.84 11.74 -11.16
C GLY A 85 5.35 12.98 -10.44
N GLY A 86 4.14 13.43 -10.78
CA GLY A 86 3.56 14.67 -10.28
C GLY A 86 3.92 15.88 -11.14
N MET A 87 3.71 17.08 -10.60
CA MET A 87 4.04 18.34 -11.25
C MET A 87 4.50 19.42 -10.27
N ASP A 88 5.28 20.38 -10.74
CA ASP A 88 5.65 21.58 -9.99
C ASP A 88 4.84 22.80 -10.42
N TYR A 89 4.07 23.36 -9.49
CA TYR A 89 3.23 24.52 -9.76
C TYR A 89 3.98 25.85 -9.73
N ASN A 90 5.20 25.88 -9.19
CA ASN A 90 5.99 27.12 -9.13
C ASN A 90 6.61 27.44 -10.48
N GLN A 91 6.72 26.45 -11.38
CA GLN A 91 7.10 26.67 -12.76
C GLN A 91 5.85 27.10 -13.53
N ARG A 92 5.76 28.40 -13.84
CA ARG A 92 4.64 29.02 -14.59
C ARG A 92 4.57 28.57 -16.06
N SER A 93 4.99 27.35 -16.41
CA SER A 93 4.93 26.92 -17.81
C SER A 93 3.47 26.67 -18.19
N TYR A 94 2.89 27.61 -18.92
CA TYR A 94 1.53 27.52 -19.45
C TYR A 94 1.32 26.29 -20.38
N TYR A 95 2.43 25.66 -20.80
CA TYR A 95 2.48 24.63 -21.83
C TYR A 95 2.61 23.20 -21.29
N GLY A 96 2.59 22.97 -19.97
CA GLY A 96 2.50 21.62 -19.42
C GLY A 96 3.81 20.81 -19.47
N ASN A 97 4.96 21.49 -19.50
CA ASN A 97 6.27 20.86 -19.38
C ASN A 97 6.68 20.60 -17.91
N ASP A 98 5.83 20.93 -16.94
CA ASP A 98 6.15 20.86 -15.51
C ASP A 98 5.79 19.52 -14.87
N MET A 99 5.57 18.49 -15.69
CA MET A 99 5.33 17.13 -15.21
C MET A 99 6.67 16.44 -14.96
N TYR A 100 6.73 15.68 -13.87
CA TYR A 100 7.90 14.88 -13.54
C TYR A 100 7.72 13.44 -13.99
N ASP A 101 8.82 12.84 -14.42
CA ASP A 101 9.02 11.40 -14.52
C ASP A 101 9.87 10.86 -13.35
N ASP A 102 10.39 11.76 -12.49
CA ASP A 102 11.23 11.39 -11.36
C ASP A 102 10.46 10.45 -10.41
N VAL A 103 11.20 9.45 -9.93
CA VAL A 103 10.77 8.54 -8.89
C VAL A 103 11.65 8.76 -7.67
N TYR A 104 11.04 8.93 -6.51
CA TYR A 104 11.72 8.95 -5.22
C TYR A 104 11.22 7.80 -4.37
N TYR A 105 12.08 7.27 -3.51
CA TYR A 105 11.70 6.22 -2.60
C TYR A 105 12.36 6.37 -1.23
N ILE A 106 11.72 5.83 -0.21
CA ILE A 106 12.22 5.81 1.16
C ILE A 106 11.95 4.44 1.80
N ASP A 107 12.97 3.89 2.45
CA ASP A 107 12.86 2.65 3.22
C ASP A 107 12.33 2.97 4.61
N THR A 108 11.13 2.47 4.93
CA THR A 108 10.44 2.77 6.19
C THR A 108 11.12 2.16 7.41
N HIS A 109 11.98 1.16 7.24
CA HIS A 109 12.81 0.63 8.33
C HIS A 109 14.02 1.54 8.63
N ARG A 110 14.41 2.40 7.69
CA ARG A 110 15.57 3.30 7.81
C ARG A 110 15.21 4.73 7.37
N PRO A 111 14.23 5.38 8.02
CA PRO A 111 13.74 6.71 7.63
C PRO A 111 14.85 7.78 7.64
N SER A 112 15.85 7.63 8.52
CA SER A 112 17.01 8.52 8.61
C SER A 112 17.91 8.50 7.37
N SER A 113 17.80 7.48 6.51
CA SER A 113 18.49 7.46 5.21
C SER A 113 17.92 8.48 4.22
N GLY A 114 16.76 9.05 4.53
CA GLY A 114 16.07 10.02 3.69
C GLY A 114 15.57 9.43 2.38
N TRP A 115 15.01 10.31 1.55
CA TRP A 115 14.55 9.98 0.21
C TRP A 115 15.72 9.76 -0.74
N LYS A 116 15.64 8.68 -1.52
CA LYS A 116 16.59 8.34 -2.58
C LYS A 116 15.92 8.50 -3.94
N LYS A 117 16.71 8.86 -4.96
CA LYS A 117 16.25 8.93 -6.34
C LYS A 117 16.27 7.53 -6.96
N GLY A 118 15.13 7.11 -7.52
CA GLY A 118 14.97 5.86 -8.27
C GLY A 118 15.17 6.03 -9.77
N CYS A 119 14.96 4.95 -10.52
CA CYS A 119 14.86 5.00 -11.98
C CYS A 119 13.64 5.84 -12.38
N PRO A 120 13.77 6.80 -13.31
CA PRO A 120 12.63 7.60 -13.75
C PRO A 120 11.62 6.73 -14.51
N MET A 121 10.36 7.16 -14.52
CA MET A 121 9.35 6.62 -15.41
C MET A 121 9.72 6.89 -16.88
N THR A 122 9.24 6.07 -17.81
CA THR A 122 9.48 6.30 -19.25
C THR A 122 8.77 7.55 -19.80
N THR A 123 7.80 8.09 -19.06
CA THR A 123 6.99 9.24 -19.47
C THR A 123 6.60 10.04 -18.22
N PRO A 124 6.73 11.37 -18.24
CA PRO A 124 6.23 12.23 -17.17
C PRO A 124 4.70 12.14 -17.01
N ARG A 125 4.20 12.11 -15.76
CA ARG A 125 2.77 11.96 -15.45
C ARG A 125 2.33 12.84 -14.29
N ASP A 126 1.23 13.59 -14.44
CA ASP A 126 0.48 14.24 -13.36
C ASP A 126 -0.67 13.32 -12.88
N ARG A 127 -0.84 13.15 -11.56
CA ARG A 127 -1.82 12.23 -10.93
C ARG A 127 -1.75 10.78 -11.44
N PRO A 128 -0.56 10.15 -11.55
CA PRO A 128 -0.52 8.73 -11.86
C PRO A 128 -1.10 7.92 -10.69
N TYR A 129 -1.78 6.82 -11.01
CA TYR A 129 -2.20 5.83 -10.03
C TYR A 129 -1.13 4.74 -9.97
N ALA A 130 -0.72 4.34 -8.77
CA ALA A 130 0.24 3.25 -8.60
C ALA A 130 -0.38 2.15 -7.74
N VAL A 131 -0.21 0.91 -8.20
CA VAL A 131 -0.68 -0.30 -7.54
C VAL A 131 0.49 -1.24 -7.39
N THR A 132 0.63 -1.86 -6.23
CA THR A 132 1.66 -2.88 -6.00
C THR A 132 1.03 -4.25 -5.93
N VAL A 133 1.71 -5.20 -6.56
CA VAL A 133 1.40 -6.63 -6.54
C VAL A 133 2.54 -7.28 -5.76
N ASP A 134 2.30 -7.49 -4.46
CA ASP A 134 3.32 -7.80 -3.45
C ASP A 134 3.99 -9.15 -3.66
N ASP A 135 3.24 -10.17 -4.07
CA ASP A 135 3.73 -11.52 -4.41
C ASP A 135 4.76 -11.51 -5.54
N LEU A 136 4.69 -10.52 -6.43
CA LEU A 136 5.63 -10.34 -7.53
C LEU A 136 6.71 -9.28 -7.24
N HIS A 137 6.63 -8.58 -6.10
CA HIS A 137 7.42 -7.39 -5.81
C HIS A 137 7.43 -6.37 -6.96
N LYS A 138 6.27 -6.18 -7.61
CA LYS A 138 6.12 -5.30 -8.77
C LYS A 138 5.15 -4.17 -8.49
N MET A 139 5.55 -2.97 -8.92
CA MET A 139 4.67 -1.80 -8.94
C MET A 139 4.25 -1.49 -10.37
N TYR A 140 2.96 -1.27 -10.57
CA TYR A 140 2.37 -0.86 -11.83
C TYR A 140 1.85 0.57 -11.71
N VAL A 141 2.09 1.38 -12.74
CA VAL A 141 1.71 2.79 -12.77
C VAL A 141 0.78 3.04 -13.95
N PHE A 142 -0.44 3.47 -13.65
CA PHE A 142 -1.52 3.64 -14.59
C PHE A 142 -1.98 5.09 -14.68
N GLY A 143 -2.55 5.44 -15.83
CA GLY A 143 -3.20 6.71 -16.04
C GLY A 143 -2.31 7.93 -15.77
N GLY A 144 -2.94 8.97 -15.23
CA GLY A 144 -2.33 10.28 -15.08
C GLY A 144 -2.39 11.09 -16.38
N LYS A 145 -2.43 12.42 -16.22
CA LYS A 145 -2.34 13.34 -17.34
C LYS A 145 -0.89 13.38 -17.81
N GLY A 146 -0.63 12.88 -19.02
CA GLY A 146 0.66 13.03 -19.70
C GLY A 146 0.81 14.40 -20.36
N ILE A 147 2.02 14.67 -20.87
CA ILE A 147 2.34 15.90 -21.62
C ILE A 147 1.49 16.01 -22.90
N LEU A 148 1.10 14.88 -23.49
CA LEU A 148 0.33 14.82 -24.72
C LEU A 148 -1.16 15.06 -24.45
N ARG A 149 -1.60 16.30 -24.58
CA ARG A 149 -3.01 16.73 -24.49
C ARG A 149 -3.89 16.25 -25.65
N ARG A 150 -3.82 14.99 -26.07
CA ARG A 150 -4.84 14.47 -27.00
C ARG A 150 -6.08 14.11 -26.20
N ARG A 151 -7.22 14.71 -26.61
CA ARG A 151 -8.50 14.67 -25.90
C ARG A 151 -9.13 13.26 -25.79
N ASP A 152 -8.51 12.26 -26.41
CA ASP A 152 -9.16 10.98 -26.71
C ASP A 152 -8.58 9.81 -25.91
N ASP A 153 -7.59 10.04 -25.04
CA ASP A 153 -6.99 8.99 -24.20
C ASP A 153 -7.82 8.77 -22.94
N VAL A 154 -8.84 7.91 -23.06
CA VAL A 154 -9.60 7.36 -21.93
C VAL A 154 -8.69 6.40 -21.15
N THR A 155 -8.02 6.93 -20.12
CA THR A 155 -7.26 6.12 -19.16
C THR A 155 -8.16 5.58 -18.04
N PRO A 156 -7.99 4.32 -17.61
CA PRO A 156 -8.92 3.64 -16.71
C PRO A 156 -8.97 4.25 -15.30
N TRP A 157 -10.13 4.06 -14.66
CA TRP A 157 -10.51 4.49 -13.31
C TRP A 157 -9.98 3.50 -12.26
N ALA A 158 -9.67 3.97 -11.05
CA ALA A 158 -8.96 3.23 -10.01
C ALA A 158 -9.75 2.05 -9.40
N GLU A 159 -9.02 1.00 -9.03
CA GLU A 159 -9.50 -0.27 -8.45
C GLU A 159 -8.51 -0.72 -7.35
N VAL A 160 -9.00 -1.20 -6.19
CA VAL A 160 -8.17 -1.79 -5.12
C VAL A 160 -8.43 -3.29 -5.05
N PHE A 161 -7.46 -4.09 -5.54
CA PHE A 161 -7.54 -5.54 -5.59
C PHE A 161 -6.86 -6.19 -4.38
N ASP A 162 -7.61 -6.96 -3.59
CA ASP A 162 -7.03 -7.86 -2.59
C ASP A 162 -6.79 -9.24 -3.21
N SER A 163 -5.51 -9.54 -3.46
CA SER A 163 -5.09 -10.77 -4.13
C SER A 163 -5.31 -12.04 -3.31
N LYS A 164 -5.43 -11.95 -1.98
CA LYS A 164 -5.63 -13.13 -1.12
C LYS A 164 -7.07 -13.58 -1.10
N ASP A 165 -8.00 -12.63 -1.08
CA ASP A 165 -9.43 -12.94 -0.96
C ASP A 165 -10.15 -12.97 -2.32
N GLY A 166 -9.47 -12.49 -3.38
CA GLY A 166 -10.04 -12.37 -4.71
C GLY A 166 -11.19 -11.37 -4.76
N ILE A 167 -11.17 -10.35 -3.90
CA ILE A 167 -12.23 -9.35 -3.82
C ILE A 167 -11.67 -7.97 -4.14
N LEU A 168 -12.41 -7.26 -4.97
CA LEU A 168 -12.23 -5.85 -5.26
C LEU A 168 -13.22 -5.04 -4.40
N TYR A 169 -12.72 -4.15 -3.56
CA TYR A 169 -13.57 -3.25 -2.77
C TYR A 169 -13.50 -1.83 -3.33
N CYS A 170 -14.64 -1.15 -3.39
CA CYS A 170 -14.71 0.26 -3.77
C CYS A 170 -15.68 1.03 -2.87
N MET A 171 -15.40 2.31 -2.64
CA MET A 171 -16.29 3.23 -1.93
C MET A 171 -17.16 3.98 -2.93
N GLU A 172 -18.43 4.21 -2.59
CA GLU A 172 -19.29 5.10 -3.35
C GLU A 172 -18.72 6.52 -3.33
N ASN A 173 -19.02 7.27 -4.38
CA ASN A 173 -18.63 8.66 -4.58
C ASN A 173 -18.78 9.51 -3.29
N TRP A 174 -17.94 10.55 -3.15
CA TRP A 174 -17.83 11.48 -2.01
C TRP A 174 -19.14 12.16 -1.60
N ARG A 175 -20.22 12.05 -2.39
CA ARG A 175 -21.56 12.52 -2.04
C ARG A 175 -22.31 11.62 -1.06
N ARG A 176 -21.89 10.36 -0.91
CA ARG A 176 -22.50 9.38 0.01
C ARG A 176 -21.41 8.58 0.74
N PRO A 177 -20.61 9.25 1.57
CA PRO A 177 -19.57 8.60 2.35
C PRO A 177 -20.16 7.45 3.17
N GLY A 178 -19.46 6.32 3.22
CA GLY A 178 -19.84 5.16 4.03
C GLY A 178 -20.62 4.07 3.31
N ILE A 179 -20.87 4.21 2.01
CA ILE A 179 -21.36 3.09 1.22
C ILE A 179 -20.16 2.41 0.56
N MET A 180 -19.90 1.18 0.97
CA MET A 180 -18.87 0.32 0.38
C MET A 180 -19.53 -0.72 -0.53
N TYR A 181 -18.85 -1.05 -1.62
CA TYR A 181 -19.19 -2.13 -2.53
C TYR A 181 -18.04 -3.12 -2.62
N GLY A 182 -18.38 -4.39 -2.87
CA GLY A 182 -17.45 -5.49 -3.09
C GLY A 182 -17.79 -6.22 -4.39
N LEU A 183 -16.76 -6.69 -5.08
CA LEU A 183 -16.85 -7.57 -6.24
C LEU A 183 -15.89 -8.74 -6.04
N ASP A 184 -16.41 -9.95 -5.99
CA ASP A 184 -15.58 -11.16 -5.96
C ASP A 184 -15.12 -11.46 -7.39
N VAL A 185 -13.87 -11.14 -7.68
CA VAL A 185 -13.27 -11.30 -9.01
C VAL A 185 -12.93 -12.75 -9.34
N SER A 186 -12.98 -13.66 -8.37
CA SER A 186 -12.81 -15.09 -8.63
C SER A 186 -14.01 -15.71 -9.35
N ASN A 187 -15.16 -15.04 -9.31
CA ASN A 187 -16.39 -15.45 -9.98
C ASN A 187 -16.82 -14.37 -10.99
N PRO A 188 -16.55 -14.56 -12.29
CA PRO A 188 -16.83 -13.56 -13.31
C PRO A 188 -18.33 -13.30 -13.54
N GLN A 189 -19.22 -14.13 -12.99
CA GLN A 189 -20.67 -13.91 -13.02
C GLN A 189 -21.15 -13.02 -11.87
N ASN A 190 -20.32 -12.76 -10.86
CA ASN A 190 -20.70 -11.89 -9.75
C ASN A 190 -20.79 -10.44 -10.19
N GLN A 191 -21.84 -9.77 -9.73
CA GLN A 191 -22.01 -8.34 -9.87
C GLN A 191 -21.38 -7.61 -8.68
N ILE A 192 -21.12 -6.32 -8.84
CA ILE A 192 -20.77 -5.44 -7.74
C ILE A 192 -21.95 -5.42 -6.75
N GLN A 193 -21.68 -5.72 -5.49
CA GLN A 193 -22.69 -5.77 -4.43
C GLN A 193 -22.33 -4.81 -3.30
N ARG A 194 -23.35 -4.29 -2.62
CA ARG A 194 -23.14 -3.44 -1.44
C ARG A 194 -22.61 -4.28 -0.28
N VAL A 195 -21.59 -3.78 0.40
CA VAL A 195 -21.09 -4.35 1.65
C VAL A 195 -22.03 -3.98 2.79
N LEU A 196 -22.54 -4.99 3.50
CA LEU A 196 -23.40 -4.85 4.66
C LEU A 196 -22.58 -4.52 5.92
N GLY A 197 -23.17 -3.85 6.90
CA GLY A 197 -22.52 -3.55 8.18
C GLY A 197 -21.49 -2.41 8.16
N CYS A 198 -21.17 -1.88 6.97
CA CYS A 198 -20.32 -0.69 6.81
C CYS A 198 -21.11 0.63 6.85
N ASP A 199 -22.35 0.61 7.35
CA ASP A 199 -23.18 1.80 7.45
C ASP A 199 -22.61 2.81 8.45
N ASN A 200 -23.38 3.86 8.78
CA ASN A 200 -22.95 5.00 9.61
C ASN A 200 -22.13 4.60 10.86
N SER A 201 -22.27 3.39 11.39
CA SER A 201 -21.48 2.86 12.52
C SER A 201 -19.96 2.83 12.29
N CYS A 202 -19.51 2.71 11.04
CA CYS A 202 -18.09 2.61 10.68
C CYS A 202 -17.45 3.96 10.35
N LEU A 203 -18.26 5.02 10.26
CA LEU A 203 -17.84 6.37 9.94
C LEU A 203 -18.11 7.34 11.09
N PRO A 204 -17.44 8.49 11.12
CA PRO A 204 -17.68 9.51 12.13
C PRO A 204 -19.12 10.05 12.02
N GLN A 205 -19.99 9.74 12.99
CA GLN A 205 -21.44 9.95 12.84
C GLN A 205 -21.94 11.39 13.07
N GLU A 206 -21.23 12.24 13.82
CA GLU A 206 -21.81 13.51 14.28
C GLU A 206 -20.84 14.70 14.22
N GLY A 207 -21.36 15.82 13.67
CA GLY A 207 -20.68 17.12 13.63
C GLY A 207 -19.80 17.39 12.42
N TYR A 208 -19.77 16.48 11.45
CA TYR A 208 -18.90 16.60 10.28
C TYR A 208 -19.62 17.22 9.09
N ASN A 209 -19.01 18.26 8.53
CA ASN A 209 -19.46 18.86 7.31
C ASN A 209 -18.97 18.01 6.13
N TYR A 210 -19.80 17.07 5.69
CA TYR A 210 -19.51 16.24 4.52
C TYR A 210 -19.40 17.04 3.21
N ASP A 211 -19.89 18.29 3.19
CA ASP A 211 -19.70 19.20 2.07
C ASP A 211 -18.33 19.89 2.08
N ASP A 212 -17.46 19.60 3.06
CA ASP A 212 -16.09 20.11 3.07
C ASP A 212 -15.29 19.52 1.89
N PRO A 213 -14.86 20.34 0.90
CA PRO A 213 -14.09 19.85 -0.24
C PRO A 213 -12.73 19.24 0.16
N ALA A 214 -12.23 19.54 1.36
CA ALA A 214 -11.02 18.98 1.92
C ALA A 214 -11.22 17.60 2.57
N ALA A 215 -12.48 17.19 2.82
CA ALA A 215 -12.76 15.83 3.25
C ALA A 215 -12.33 14.83 2.17
N LYS A 216 -11.63 13.79 2.61
CA LYS A 216 -11.06 12.75 1.75
C LYS A 216 -11.16 11.43 2.46
N GLU A 217 -11.40 10.40 1.65
CA GLU A 217 -11.53 9.02 2.08
C GLU A 217 -10.54 8.17 1.31
N PHE A 218 -9.84 7.32 2.05
CA PHE A 218 -8.99 6.28 1.50
C PHE A 218 -9.31 4.97 2.17
N MET A 219 -9.18 3.90 1.40
CA MET A 219 -9.31 2.55 1.89
C MET A 219 -8.01 1.81 1.56
N VAL A 220 -7.48 1.09 2.55
CA VAL A 220 -6.28 0.27 2.38
C VAL A 220 -6.55 -1.13 2.92
N SER A 221 -6.10 -2.15 2.18
CA SER A 221 -6.12 -3.52 2.70
C SER A 221 -5.07 -3.68 3.79
N LEU A 222 -5.48 -4.29 4.90
CA LEU A 222 -4.62 -4.76 5.98
C LEU A 222 -4.44 -6.29 5.89
N GLY A 223 -4.79 -6.91 4.75
CA GLY A 223 -4.70 -8.34 4.51
C GLY A 223 -5.64 -9.15 5.40
N ASN A 224 -5.78 -10.45 5.07
CA ASN A 224 -6.62 -11.40 5.82
C ASN A 224 -8.03 -10.86 6.08
N SER A 225 -8.66 -10.36 5.01
CA SER A 225 -9.98 -9.74 5.06
C SER A 225 -10.09 -8.54 6.02
N LYS A 226 -8.99 -7.94 6.46
CA LYS A 226 -9.03 -6.69 7.25
C LYS A 226 -8.82 -5.49 6.33
N LEU A 227 -9.61 -4.45 6.55
CA LEU A 227 -9.48 -3.16 5.86
C LEU A 227 -9.25 -2.05 6.88
N ALA A 228 -8.56 -0.99 6.47
CA ALA A 228 -8.62 0.30 7.14
C ALA A 228 -9.24 1.33 6.21
N VAL A 229 -10.23 2.04 6.74
CA VAL A 229 -10.80 3.24 6.13
C VAL A 229 -10.20 4.43 6.86
N ILE A 230 -9.48 5.27 6.11
CA ILE A 230 -8.94 6.52 6.60
C ILE A 230 -9.78 7.66 6.06
N TRP A 231 -10.24 8.51 6.97
CA TRP A 231 -11.01 9.70 6.68
C TRP A 231 -10.29 10.93 7.20
N SER A 232 -10.39 12.06 6.49
CA SER A 232 -9.91 13.35 7.00
C SER A 232 -11.00 14.41 6.99
N GLY A 233 -10.93 15.34 7.93
CA GLY A 233 -11.81 16.50 7.97
C GLY A 233 -11.27 17.64 8.81
N TYR A 234 -12.11 18.66 9.01
CA TYR A 234 -11.86 19.82 9.86
C TYR A 234 -12.89 19.92 10.97
N ARG A 235 -12.43 19.99 12.23
CA ARG A 235 -13.31 20.20 13.39
C ARG A 235 -12.77 21.26 14.34
N ASP A 236 -11.46 21.28 14.55
CA ASP A 236 -10.69 22.32 15.27
C ASP A 236 -9.22 22.32 14.80
N GLY A 237 -9.03 22.06 13.50
CA GLY A 237 -7.76 21.65 12.89
C GLY A 237 -7.95 20.45 11.97
N PHE A 238 -6.91 20.10 11.21
CA PHE A 238 -6.92 18.91 10.35
C PHE A 238 -6.77 17.66 11.21
N PHE A 239 -7.69 16.72 11.08
CA PHE A 239 -7.61 15.45 11.79
C PHE A 239 -7.83 14.29 10.82
N VAL A 240 -7.41 13.11 11.26
CA VAL A 240 -7.51 11.87 10.52
C VAL A 240 -8.19 10.83 11.41
N CYS A 241 -9.26 10.24 10.92
CA CYS A 241 -9.93 9.11 11.55
C CYS A 241 -9.51 7.82 10.84
N CYS A 242 -9.31 6.73 11.58
CA CYS A 242 -9.02 5.42 11.05
C CYS A 242 -9.99 4.40 11.63
N SER A 243 -10.81 3.80 10.78
CA SER A 243 -11.70 2.69 11.10
C SER A 243 -11.07 1.40 10.58
N LYS A 244 -10.82 0.43 11.47
CA LYS A 244 -10.43 -0.91 11.04
C LYS A 244 -11.68 -1.78 10.94
N LEU A 245 -11.80 -2.52 9.85
CA LEU A 245 -12.95 -3.36 9.54
C LEU A 245 -12.47 -4.80 9.33
N ASN A 246 -13.27 -5.76 9.78
CA ASN A 246 -13.15 -7.16 9.39
C ASN A 246 -14.19 -7.47 8.32
N MET A 247 -13.73 -7.96 7.19
CA MET A 247 -14.54 -8.30 6.04
C MET A 247 -14.82 -9.81 6.07
N SER A 248 -16.02 -10.19 5.69
CA SER A 248 -16.39 -11.59 5.60
C SER A 248 -17.40 -11.82 4.47
N LYS A 249 -17.43 -13.05 3.97
CA LYS A 249 -18.47 -13.55 3.07
C LYS A 249 -19.53 -14.27 3.89
N ARG A 250 -20.80 -13.95 3.68
CA ARG A 250 -21.92 -14.61 4.34
C ARG A 250 -22.90 -15.13 3.31
N LEU A 251 -23.22 -16.42 3.35
CA LEU A 251 -24.30 -16.95 2.52
C LEU A 251 -25.65 -16.43 3.05
N ASN A 252 -26.38 -15.72 2.20
CA ASN A 252 -27.72 -15.27 2.49
C ASN A 252 -28.69 -16.45 2.39
N ALA A 253 -29.29 -16.83 3.52
CA ALA A 253 -30.18 -18.00 3.58
C ALA A 253 -31.45 -17.83 2.72
N THR A 254 -31.87 -16.60 2.43
CA THR A 254 -33.09 -16.31 1.67
C THR A 254 -32.83 -16.29 0.17
N THR A 255 -31.73 -15.67 -0.26
CA THR A 255 -31.42 -15.52 -1.70
C THR A 255 -30.47 -16.58 -2.25
N GLY A 256 -29.76 -17.30 -1.37
CA GLY A 256 -28.67 -18.19 -1.75
C GLY A 256 -27.44 -17.45 -2.30
N GLN A 257 -27.43 -16.11 -2.28
CA GLN A 257 -26.30 -15.30 -2.74
C GLN A 257 -25.29 -15.08 -1.60
N VAL A 258 -24.05 -14.79 -1.95
CA VAL A 258 -23.00 -14.44 -0.99
C VAL A 258 -23.03 -12.94 -0.78
N ASP A 259 -23.38 -12.51 0.44
CA ASP A 259 -23.28 -11.12 0.87
C ASP A 259 -21.86 -10.83 1.40
N PHE A 260 -21.36 -9.63 1.15
CA PHE A 260 -20.16 -9.10 1.82
C PHE A 260 -20.58 -8.37 3.09
N VAL A 261 -19.93 -8.68 4.21
CA VAL A 261 -20.21 -8.06 5.50
C VAL A 261 -18.93 -7.46 6.06
N ALA A 262 -18.97 -6.18 6.38
CA ALA A 262 -17.96 -5.47 7.17
C ALA A 262 -18.41 -5.40 8.63
N MET A 263 -17.50 -5.74 9.54
CA MET A 263 -17.67 -5.61 10.97
C MET A 263 -16.63 -4.64 11.52
N PRO A 264 -17.01 -3.54 12.18
CA PRO A 264 -16.04 -2.63 12.77
C PRO A 264 -15.24 -3.34 13.85
N LEU A 265 -13.90 -3.28 13.74
CA LEU A 265 -12.97 -3.79 14.74
C LEU A 265 -12.57 -2.71 15.74
N SER A 266 -12.26 -1.52 15.24
CA SER A 266 -11.84 -0.40 16.07
C SER A 266 -12.02 0.92 15.32
N LEU A 267 -12.35 1.97 16.05
CA LEU A 267 -12.34 3.34 15.56
C LEU A 267 -11.30 4.14 16.34
N SER A 268 -10.45 4.88 15.65
CA SER A 268 -9.42 5.71 16.28
C SER A 268 -9.36 7.08 15.62
N TYR A 269 -9.14 8.10 16.45
CA TYR A 269 -9.04 9.49 16.02
C TYR A 269 -7.60 9.98 16.25
N TYR A 270 -7.05 10.64 15.24
CA TYR A 270 -5.71 11.18 15.28
C TYR A 270 -5.77 12.66 14.92
N SER A 271 -5.27 13.50 15.83
CA SER A 271 -5.04 14.90 15.51
C SER A 271 -3.71 15.02 14.77
N VAL A 272 -3.72 15.72 13.64
CA VAL A 272 -2.51 16.06 12.91
C VAL A 272 -2.23 17.52 13.22
N GLU A 273 -1.04 17.83 13.71
CA GLU A 273 -0.66 19.18 14.13
C GLU A 273 -0.66 20.14 12.92
N SER A 274 -1.81 20.69 12.56
CA SER A 274 -1.98 21.61 11.43
C SER A 274 -2.70 22.85 11.86
N LEU A 275 -1.94 23.94 11.91
CA LEU A 275 -2.47 25.30 12.07
C LEU A 275 -3.07 25.84 10.76
N GLU A 276 -2.79 25.17 9.64
CA GLU A 276 -3.27 25.58 8.31
C GLU A 276 -4.60 24.90 7.98
N THR A 277 -5.55 25.68 7.47
CA THR A 277 -6.88 25.25 7.01
C THR A 277 -6.87 24.66 5.60
N SER A 278 -5.71 24.64 4.94
CA SER A 278 -5.52 24.18 3.55
C SER A 278 -5.03 22.73 3.45
N SER A 279 -4.75 22.09 4.59
CA SER A 279 -4.31 20.70 4.68
C SER A 279 -5.34 19.73 4.09
N ARG A 280 -4.86 18.70 3.40
CA ARG A 280 -5.74 17.63 2.90
C ARG A 280 -5.01 16.31 2.85
N LEU A 281 -5.74 15.21 3.02
CA LEU A 281 -5.20 13.88 2.83
C LEU A 281 -4.90 13.64 1.35
N ALA A 282 -3.66 13.31 1.02
CA ALA A 282 -3.19 13.11 -0.34
C ALA A 282 -3.08 11.63 -0.69
N TYR A 283 -2.54 10.83 0.23
CA TYR A 283 -2.25 9.41 0.03
C TYR A 283 -2.46 8.60 1.29
N CYS A 284 -2.78 7.32 1.14
CA CYS A 284 -2.84 6.34 2.22
C CYS A 284 -2.36 4.98 1.70
N LEU A 285 -1.47 4.33 2.44
CA LEU A 285 -0.78 3.11 2.08
C LEU A 285 -0.69 2.20 3.32
N ALA A 286 -0.82 0.89 3.14
CA ALA A 286 -0.54 -0.08 4.20
C ALA A 286 0.79 -0.79 3.90
N ILE A 287 1.61 -0.99 4.94
CA ILE A 287 2.86 -1.75 4.86
C ILE A 287 2.79 -2.91 5.85
N PHE A 288 3.02 -4.11 5.35
CA PHE A 288 3.13 -5.32 6.14
C PHE A 288 4.58 -5.51 6.59
N PRO A 289 4.83 -5.88 7.86
CA PRO A 289 6.15 -6.34 8.23
C PRO A 289 6.48 -7.56 7.37
N SER A 290 7.63 -7.50 6.69
CA SER A 290 8.15 -8.66 5.97
C SER A 290 8.27 -9.81 6.97
N GLN A 291 7.56 -10.90 6.73
CA GLN A 291 7.85 -12.13 7.46
C GLN A 291 9.27 -12.53 7.03
N ASN A 292 10.24 -12.32 7.92
CA ASN A 292 11.63 -12.72 7.72
C ASN A 292 11.68 -14.25 7.62
N ASN A 293 11.31 -14.79 6.46
CA ASN A 293 11.41 -16.21 6.15
C ASN A 293 12.87 -16.58 5.78
N GLU A 294 13.75 -15.61 5.59
CA GLU A 294 15.16 -15.83 5.23
C GLU A 294 15.98 -16.46 6.37
N SER A 295 15.55 -16.42 7.63
CA SER A 295 16.34 -16.98 8.74
C SER A 295 16.12 -18.47 9.02
N LYS A 296 15.14 -19.13 8.38
CA LYS A 296 14.90 -20.57 8.58
C LYS A 296 15.55 -21.48 7.54
N GLU A 297 15.94 -20.95 6.38
CA GLU A 297 16.51 -21.79 5.31
C GLU A 297 18.02 -22.03 5.48
N GLU A 298 18.77 -21.07 6.06
CA GLU A 298 20.20 -21.25 6.35
C GLU A 298 20.47 -22.17 7.55
N ALA A 299 19.59 -22.21 8.56
CA ALA A 299 19.75 -23.09 9.72
C ALA A 299 19.54 -24.59 9.40
N SER A 300 18.98 -24.92 8.23
CA SER A 300 18.76 -26.32 7.81
C SER A 300 19.90 -26.93 7.00
N LYS A 301 20.86 -26.11 6.53
CA LYS A 301 22.00 -26.59 5.71
C LYS A 301 23.26 -26.90 6.52
N ASP A 302 23.36 -26.43 7.76
CA ASP A 302 24.52 -26.71 8.61
C ASP A 302 24.36 -27.94 9.52
N ALA A 303 23.21 -28.62 9.50
CA ALA A 303 22.97 -29.82 10.31
C ALA A 303 23.30 -31.16 9.62
N SER A 304 23.84 -31.15 8.38
CA SER A 304 24.10 -32.39 7.61
C SER A 304 25.58 -32.68 7.30
N THR A 305 26.54 -31.98 7.91
CA THR A 305 27.97 -32.25 7.68
C THR A 305 28.77 -32.48 8.97
N SER A 306 28.41 -33.51 9.74
CA SER A 306 29.34 -34.08 10.72
C SER A 306 29.04 -35.56 10.96
N ASN A 307 29.45 -36.41 10.03
CA ASN A 307 29.96 -37.75 10.32
C ASN A 307 30.82 -38.19 9.14
N ASP A 308 31.91 -38.87 9.46
CA ASP A 308 32.92 -39.47 8.57
C ASP A 308 34.16 -38.62 8.24
N ILE A 309 35.09 -38.56 9.22
CA ILE A 309 36.51 -38.62 8.91
C ILE A 309 37.14 -39.71 9.80
N ASN A 310 37.40 -40.87 9.21
CA ASN A 310 38.47 -41.74 9.65
C ASN A 310 39.17 -42.40 8.45
N SER A 311 40.49 -42.23 8.43
CA SER A 311 41.50 -43.02 7.73
C SER A 311 41.81 -42.75 6.24
N SER A 312 43.06 -42.35 6.02
CA SER A 312 44.05 -43.04 5.15
C SER A 312 44.70 -42.19 4.05
N ASN A 313 45.94 -41.79 4.35
CA ASN A 313 47.11 -41.66 3.48
C ASN A 313 46.94 -42.07 2.00
N ASN A 314 47.39 -41.20 1.07
CA ASN A 314 48.63 -41.48 0.34
C ASN A 314 49.20 -40.29 -0.44
N ASN A 315 50.53 -40.26 -0.47
CA ASN A 315 51.42 -39.33 -1.16
C ASN A 315 51.24 -39.33 -2.69
N ASN A 316 51.43 -38.18 -3.36
CA ASN A 316 52.67 -37.87 -4.11
C ASN A 316 52.50 -36.68 -5.08
N ASN A 317 53.35 -35.67 -4.82
CA ASN A 317 54.30 -35.04 -5.73
C ASN A 317 53.87 -34.29 -7.02
N ASN A 318 54.53 -33.14 -7.13
CA ASN A 318 55.15 -32.53 -8.32
C ASN A 318 54.42 -31.38 -9.05
N ASP A 319 54.82 -30.19 -8.61
CA ASP A 319 55.75 -29.31 -9.35
C ASP A 319 55.24 -28.13 -10.21
N ALA A 320 56.05 -27.07 -10.07
CA ALA A 320 56.40 -26.06 -11.06
C ALA A 320 55.43 -24.90 -11.43
N LYS A 321 55.68 -23.79 -10.73
CA LYS A 321 56.28 -22.54 -11.26
C LYS A 321 55.60 -21.80 -12.45
N LYS A 322 55.37 -20.51 -12.14
CA LYS A 322 55.83 -19.30 -12.88
C LYS A 322 54.95 -18.73 -14.02
N LYS A 323 54.61 -17.44 -13.78
CA LYS A 323 55.02 -16.22 -14.55
C LYS A 323 53.98 -15.50 -15.44
N LYS A 324 54.00 -14.17 -15.23
CA LYS A 324 54.03 -13.04 -16.20
C LYS A 324 52.68 -12.57 -16.78
N LYS A 325 52.26 -11.33 -16.48
CA LYS A 325 52.71 -9.99 -16.97
C LYS A 325 51.93 -9.50 -18.21
N LYS A 326 51.31 -8.32 -18.02
CA LYS A 326 51.26 -7.13 -18.91
C LYS A 326 50.51 -7.19 -20.25
N LYS A 327 49.52 -6.30 -20.37
CA LYS A 327 49.25 -5.31 -21.45
C LYS A 327 48.11 -4.43 -20.89
N LYS A 328 48.17 -3.13 -20.56
CA LYS A 328 48.84 -1.88 -21.02
C LYS A 328 48.56 -1.50 -22.47
N LYS A 329 47.63 -0.54 -22.66
CA LYS A 329 47.63 0.66 -23.51
C LYS A 329 46.28 0.86 -24.24
N LYS A 330 45.52 1.92 -23.96
CA LYS A 330 45.70 3.35 -24.33
C LYS A 330 45.04 3.66 -25.68
N ARG A 331 43.88 4.34 -25.66
CA ARG A 331 43.41 5.20 -26.75
C ARG A 331 42.68 6.42 -26.17
N VAL A 332 43.43 7.52 -26.12
CA VAL A 332 42.98 8.91 -25.93
C VAL A 332 43.56 9.66 -27.13
N ARG A 333 42.80 10.67 -27.62
CA ARG A 333 43.04 11.59 -28.77
C ARG A 333 42.49 11.07 -30.11
N ASN A 334 41.80 11.84 -30.96
CA ASN A 334 41.78 13.30 -31.13
C ASN A 334 40.65 13.74 -32.10
N LYS A 335 40.47 15.08 -32.19
CA LYS A 335 39.72 15.94 -33.16
C LYS A 335 38.31 16.30 -32.66
N LYS A 336 38.00 17.50 -32.16
CA LYS A 336 38.40 18.90 -32.42
C LYS A 336 38.01 19.45 -33.81
N LYS A 337 37.18 20.49 -33.77
CA LYS A 337 36.83 21.54 -34.74
C LYS A 337 35.63 21.29 -35.68
N LYS A 338 34.56 22.08 -35.48
CA LYS A 338 34.24 23.22 -36.38
C LYS A 338 33.45 24.30 -35.63
N GLN A 339 33.88 25.54 -35.86
CA GLN A 339 33.31 26.82 -35.46
C GLN A 339 32.41 27.35 -36.59
N VAL A 340 31.40 28.13 -36.18
CA VAL A 340 30.92 29.40 -36.78
C VAL A 340 30.63 29.43 -38.28
N GLN A 341 29.36 29.59 -38.60
CA GLN A 341 28.86 30.70 -39.41
C GLN A 341 27.57 31.23 -38.79
#